data_AF-A0A0D2SXK5-F1
#
_entry.id   AF-A0A0D2SXK5-F1
#
_cell.length_a   1.000
_cell.length_b   1.000
_cell.length_c   1.000
_cell.angle_alpha   90.00
_cell.angle_beta   90.00
_cell.angle_gamma   90.00
#
_symmetry.space_group_name_H-M   'P 1'
#
loop_
_entity.id
_entity.type
_entity.pdbx_description
1 polymer ?
#
loop_
_entity_poly.entity_id
_entity_poly.type
_entity_poly.pdbx_seq_one_letter_code
_entity_poly.pdbx_strand_id
1 'polypeptide(L)'
;MVSGRELSMKVLRYLAEIDGITERRNTLNTVKSPNQRVTNPRMTIHFDEAFNSRDFKSMAGMAAWDQKGVLLTTKTVLNSNVSSSFVAEAYVILHVVKLGISMVLHSVTIKGDSRTIIKKCQTKAQDKSVIGAIISDI
;
A
#
# COMPACT_ATOMS: atom_id res chain seq x y z
N MET A 1 -9.01 -27.21 -16.49
CA MET A 1 -9.18 -26.45 -15.24
C MET A 1 -7.90 -25.64 -15.02
N VAL A 2 -8.00 -24.31 -14.95
CA VAL A 2 -6.86 -23.46 -14.57
C VAL A 2 -6.69 -23.61 -13.05
N SER A 3 -5.49 -23.95 -12.58
CA SER A 3 -5.28 -24.09 -11.13
C SER A 3 -5.30 -22.70 -10.47
N GLY A 4 -5.68 -22.62 -9.19
CA GLY A 4 -5.65 -21.37 -8.43
C GLY A 4 -4.27 -20.69 -8.47
N ARG A 5 -3.19 -21.48 -8.45
CA ARG A 5 -1.81 -20.99 -8.57
C ARG A 5 -1.54 -20.30 -9.91
N GLU A 6 -2.10 -20.82 -10.99
CA GLU A 6 -1.90 -20.28 -12.33
C GLU A 6 -2.67 -18.96 -12.51
N LEU A 7 -3.86 -18.86 -11.92
CA LEU A 7 -4.60 -17.60 -11.80
C LEU A 7 -3.83 -16.56 -10.99
N SER A 8 -3.30 -16.92 -9.81
CA SER A 8 -2.48 -16.01 -9.00
C SER A 8 -1.26 -15.50 -9.75
N MET A 9 -0.58 -16.36 -10.52
CA MET A 9 0.57 -15.97 -11.34
C MET A 9 0.20 -14.98 -12.45
N LYS A 10 -0.96 -15.14 -13.08
CA LYS A 10 -1.45 -14.19 -14.09
C LYS A 10 -1.78 -12.84 -13.48
N VAL A 11 -2.44 -12.83 -12.32
CA VAL A 11 -2.72 -11.59 -11.56
C VAL A 11 -1.43 -10.88 -11.17
N LEU A 12 -0.43 -11.61 -10.64
CA LEU A 12 0.88 -11.04 -10.29
C LEU A 12 1.60 -10.43 -11.49
N ARG A 13 1.59 -11.10 -12.65
CA ARG A 13 2.20 -10.57 -13.88
C ARG A 13 1.52 -9.29 -14.36
N TYR A 14 0.19 -9.26 -14.32
CA TYR A 14 -0.57 -8.08 -14.70
C TYR A 14 -0.31 -6.90 -13.76
N LEU A 15 -0.20 -7.15 -12.45
CA LEU A 15 0.13 -6.11 -11.47
C LEU A 15 1.56 -5.58 -11.67
N ALA A 16 2.54 -6.46 -11.95
CA ALA A 16 3.90 -6.04 -12.28
C ALA A 16 3.98 -5.17 -13.55
N GLU A 17 3.14 -5.44 -14.55
CA GLU A 17 3.05 -4.63 -15.76
C GLU A 17 2.52 -3.21 -15.45
N ILE A 18 1.48 -3.11 -14.62
CA ILE A 18 0.91 -1.81 -14.19
C ILE A 18 1.92 -1.03 -13.34
N ASP A 19 2.59 -1.70 -12.38
CA ASP A 19 3.61 -1.08 -11.54
C ASP A 19 4.73 -0.49 -12.42
N GLY A 20 5.20 -1.26 -13.41
CA GLY A 20 6.22 -0.80 -14.38
C GLY A 20 5.76 0.36 -15.28
N ILE A 21 4.50 0.38 -15.72
CA ILE A 21 3.93 1.53 -16.47
C ILE A 21 3.88 2.77 -15.58
N THR A 22 3.56 2.59 -14.31
CA THR A 22 3.45 3.71 -13.37
C THR A 22 4.81 4.34 -13.08
N GLU A 23 5.83 3.54 -12.78
CA GLU A 23 7.20 4.05 -12.56
C GLU A 23 7.71 4.89 -13.73
N ARG A 24 7.40 4.47 -14.96
CA ARG A 24 7.72 5.22 -16.20
C ARG A 24 6.96 6.56 -16.28
N ARG A 25 5.71 6.61 -15.83
CA ARG A 25 4.92 7.85 -15.83
C ARG A 25 5.41 8.84 -14.77
N ASN A 26 5.84 8.35 -13.61
CA ASN A 26 6.38 9.17 -12.53
C ASN A 26 7.74 9.79 -12.91
N THR A 27 8.61 9.01 -13.56
CA THR A 27 9.86 9.55 -14.13
C THR A 27 9.60 10.62 -15.19
N LEU A 28 8.60 10.43 -16.07
CA LEU A 28 8.23 11.44 -17.07
C LEU A 28 7.66 12.74 -16.46
N ASN A 29 6.92 12.65 -15.35
CA ASN A 29 6.38 13.82 -14.66
C ASN A 29 7.43 14.62 -13.87
N THR A 30 8.62 14.06 -13.62
CA THR A 30 9.72 14.74 -12.92
C THR A 30 10.36 15.84 -13.77
N VAL A 31 10.10 15.85 -15.08
CA VAL A 31 10.49 16.94 -15.99
C VAL A 31 9.30 17.89 -16.16
N LYS A 32 9.06 18.83 -15.23
CA LYS A 32 8.02 19.86 -15.44
C LYS A 32 8.43 21.28 -15.08
N SER A 33 8.04 22.14 -16.01
CA SER A 33 8.22 23.58 -16.20
C SER A 33 7.80 24.46 -15.01
N PRO A 34 8.25 25.74 -14.95
CA PRO A 34 8.32 26.52 -13.71
C PRO A 34 6.99 27.08 -13.12
N ASN A 35 5.82 26.83 -13.71
CA ASN A 35 4.62 27.66 -13.45
C ASN A 35 3.36 26.90 -12.99
N GLN A 36 3.47 26.03 -11.99
CA GLN A 36 2.27 25.44 -11.36
C GLN A 36 2.08 25.92 -9.93
N ARG A 37 1.03 26.74 -9.72
CA ARG A 37 0.51 27.17 -8.41
C ARG A 37 0.52 26.00 -7.43
N VAL A 38 1.12 26.21 -6.26
CA VAL A 38 1.26 25.25 -5.15
C VAL A 38 -0.11 24.81 -4.66
N THR A 39 -0.73 23.89 -5.37
CA THR A 39 -1.88 23.13 -4.89
C THR A 39 -1.26 21.96 -4.18
N ASN A 40 -1.22 21.95 -2.85
CA ASN A 40 -0.70 20.80 -2.09
C ASN A 40 -1.36 19.52 -2.62
N PRO A 41 -0.64 18.66 -3.35
CA PRO A 41 -1.25 17.55 -4.04
C PRO A 41 -1.79 16.59 -2.99
N ARG A 42 -3.12 16.43 -2.93
CA ARG A 42 -3.78 15.46 -2.07
C ARG A 42 -3.96 14.16 -2.83
N MET A 43 -3.63 13.07 -2.16
CA MET A 43 -3.74 11.72 -2.70
C MET A 43 -4.57 10.84 -1.77
N THR A 44 -5.26 9.87 -2.35
CA THR A 44 -5.88 8.77 -1.61
C THR A 44 -5.18 7.46 -1.97
N ILE A 45 -4.70 6.72 -0.98
CA ILE A 45 -4.20 5.36 -1.15
C ILE A 45 -5.25 4.40 -0.59
N HIS A 46 -5.78 3.56 -1.48
CA HIS A 46 -6.59 2.41 -1.10
C HIS A 46 -5.67 1.21 -0.93
N PHE A 47 -5.94 0.39 0.07
CA PHE A 47 -5.22 -0.85 0.27
C PHE A 47 -6.16 -1.99 0.67
N ASP A 48 -5.72 -3.20 0.41
CA ASP A 48 -6.37 -4.45 0.81
C ASP A 48 -5.32 -5.52 1.11
N GLU A 49 -5.67 -6.49 1.95
CA GLU A 49 -4.79 -7.54 2.44
C GLU A 49 -5.42 -8.92 2.24
N ALA A 50 -4.63 -9.86 1.72
CA ALA A 50 -5.03 -11.25 1.59
C ALA A 50 -4.05 -12.17 2.33
N PHE A 51 -4.50 -12.77 3.43
CA PHE A 51 -3.71 -13.67 4.26
C PHE A 51 -3.99 -15.14 3.96
N ASN A 52 -2.93 -15.94 3.82
CA ASN A 52 -2.99 -17.38 3.72
C ASN A 52 -2.29 -18.03 4.93
N SER A 53 -3.11 -18.57 5.83
CA SER A 53 -2.66 -19.23 7.06
C SER A 53 -1.91 -20.55 6.83
N ARG A 54 -2.11 -21.22 5.69
CA ARG A 54 -1.42 -22.50 5.39
C ARG A 54 0.05 -22.27 5.07
N ASP A 55 0.33 -21.20 4.35
CA ASP A 55 1.67 -20.86 3.87
C ASP A 55 2.35 -19.77 4.70
N PHE A 56 1.67 -19.23 5.73
CA PHE A 56 2.12 -18.09 6.53
C PHE A 56 2.57 -16.91 5.67
N LYS A 57 1.77 -16.61 4.64
CA LYS A 57 2.03 -15.56 3.65
C LYS A 57 0.86 -14.60 3.58
N SER A 58 1.15 -13.33 3.32
CA SER A 58 0.15 -12.36 2.91
C SER A 58 0.54 -11.65 1.64
N MET A 59 -0.47 -11.15 0.94
CA MET A 59 -0.30 -10.24 -0.18
C MET A 59 -1.04 -8.95 0.10
N ALA A 60 -0.31 -7.84 0.05
CA ALA A 60 -0.83 -6.49 0.16
C ALA A 60 -1.03 -5.90 -1.24
N GLY A 61 -2.22 -5.41 -1.54
CA GLY A 61 -2.51 -4.62 -2.73
C GLY A 61 -2.73 -3.15 -2.37
N MET A 62 -2.12 -2.23 -3.13
CA MET A 62 -2.25 -0.79 -2.92
C MET A 62 -2.53 -0.09 -4.25
N ALA A 63 -3.41 0.90 -4.23
CA ALA A 63 -3.72 1.75 -5.37
C ALA A 63 -3.86 3.20 -4.93
N ALA A 64 -3.04 4.08 -5.51
CA ALA A 64 -2.96 5.48 -5.18
C ALA A 64 -3.58 6.34 -6.27
N TRP A 65 -4.39 7.32 -5.87
CA TRP A 65 -5.21 8.13 -6.76
C TRP A 65 -5.01 9.61 -6.45
N ASP A 66 -4.96 10.44 -7.48
CA ASP A 66 -4.99 11.90 -7.29
C ASP A 66 -6.41 12.37 -6.91
N GLN A 67 -6.51 13.65 -6.54
CA GLN A 67 -7.78 14.30 -6.23
C GLN A 67 -8.81 14.34 -7.38
N LYS A 68 -8.39 14.08 -8.62
CA LYS A 68 -9.24 14.01 -9.81
C LYS A 68 -9.67 12.58 -10.13
N GLY A 69 -9.27 11.60 -9.32
CA GLY A 69 -9.55 10.18 -9.55
C GLY A 69 -8.64 9.53 -10.59
N VAL A 70 -7.50 10.15 -10.92
CA VAL A 70 -6.50 9.55 -11.81
C VAL A 70 -5.63 8.59 -11.01
N LEU A 71 -5.49 7.35 -11.49
CA LEU A 71 -4.58 6.36 -10.90
C LEU A 71 -3.13 6.84 -11.07
N LEU A 72 -2.45 7.03 -9.93
CA LEU A 72 -1.07 7.51 -9.86
C LEU A 72 -0.06 6.42 -9.60
N THR A 73 -0.42 5.34 -8.90
CA THR A 73 0.38 4.12 -8.78
C THR A 73 -0.43 2.95 -8.27
N THR A 74 -0.06 1.76 -8.68
CA THR A 74 -0.36 0.53 -7.94
C THR A 74 0.92 0.04 -7.29
N LYS A 75 0.78 -0.80 -6.27
CA LYS A 75 1.88 -1.58 -5.72
C LYS A 75 1.34 -2.86 -5.11
N THR A 76 2.06 -3.95 -5.33
CA THR A 76 1.80 -5.21 -4.64
C THR A 76 2.99 -5.62 -3.81
N VAL A 77 2.75 -6.18 -2.63
CA VAL A 77 3.82 -6.68 -1.77
C VAL A 77 3.46 -8.06 -1.23
N LEU A 78 4.30 -9.04 -1.51
CA LEU A 78 4.22 -10.37 -0.91
C LEU A 78 5.03 -10.38 0.39
N ASN A 79 4.37 -10.64 1.51
CA ASN A 79 5.02 -10.83 2.80
C ASN A 79 5.06 -12.33 3.12
N SER A 80 6.23 -12.82 3.50
CA SER A 80 6.42 -14.19 4.01
C SER A 80 6.63 -14.17 5.51
N ASN A 81 6.42 -15.31 6.18
CA ASN A 81 6.55 -15.47 7.64
C ASN A 81 5.57 -14.58 8.42
N VAL A 82 4.35 -14.48 7.92
CA VAL A 82 3.28 -13.71 8.54
C VAL A 82 2.50 -14.64 9.47
N SER A 83 2.59 -14.38 10.78
CA SER A 83 2.06 -15.29 11.80
C SER A 83 0.54 -15.25 11.95
N SER A 84 -0.11 -14.18 11.48
CA SER A 84 -1.56 -14.01 11.56
C SER A 84 -2.07 -12.96 10.58
N SER A 85 -3.38 -12.97 10.29
CA SER A 85 -4.03 -11.90 9.53
C SER A 85 -3.89 -10.54 10.20
N PHE A 86 -3.90 -10.44 11.54
CA PHE A 86 -3.65 -9.16 12.23
C PHE A 86 -2.24 -8.59 11.95
N VAL A 87 -1.23 -9.45 11.90
CA VAL A 87 0.14 -9.04 11.52
C VAL A 87 0.20 -8.66 10.05
N ALA A 88 -0.55 -9.36 9.20
CA ALA A 88 -0.67 -9.04 7.79
C ALA A 88 -1.28 -7.65 7.56
N GLU A 89 -2.38 -7.34 8.26
CA GLU A 89 -3.02 -6.03 8.25
C GLU A 89 -2.05 -4.92 8.73
N ALA A 90 -1.28 -5.20 9.79
CA ALA A 90 -0.25 -4.27 10.27
C ALA A 90 0.82 -4.01 9.21
N TYR A 91 1.27 -5.05 8.49
CA TYR A 91 2.24 -4.90 7.42
C TYR A 91 1.69 -4.11 6.22
N VAL A 92 0.45 -4.33 5.79
CA VAL A 92 -0.09 -3.53 4.68
C VAL A 92 -0.15 -2.05 5.04
N ILE A 93 -0.52 -1.68 6.28
CA ILE A 93 -0.49 -0.29 6.73
C ILE A 93 0.93 0.28 6.67
N LEU A 94 1.93 -0.47 7.15
CA LEU A 94 3.34 -0.05 7.07
C LEU A 94 3.77 0.17 5.61
N HIS A 95 3.39 -0.73 4.69
CA HIS A 95 3.69 -0.59 3.27
C HIS A 95 3.01 0.64 2.65
N VAL A 96 1.76 0.91 3.04
CA VAL A 96 1.01 2.08 2.57
C VAL A 96 1.65 3.38 3.05
N VAL A 97 2.11 3.44 4.30
CA VAL A 97 2.81 4.62 4.82
C VAL A 97 4.14 4.83 4.10
N LYS A 98 4.93 3.76 3.90
CA LYS A 98 6.16 3.81 3.11
C LYS A 98 5.90 4.28 1.68
N LEU A 99 4.82 3.81 1.06
CA LEU A 99 4.41 4.28 -0.26
C LEU A 99 4.08 5.77 -0.24
N GLY A 100 3.27 6.23 0.72
CA GLY A 100 2.92 7.64 0.89
C GLY A 100 4.14 8.54 1.07
N ILE A 101 5.11 8.13 1.89
CA ILE A 101 6.39 8.83 2.08
C ILE A 101 7.19 8.89 0.77
N SER A 102 7.29 7.78 0.04
CA SER A 102 8.06 7.69 -1.21
C SER A 102 7.53 8.59 -2.33
N MET A 103 6.25 8.96 -2.29
CA MET A 103 5.63 9.82 -3.30
C MET A 103 5.87 11.32 -3.04
N VAL A 104 6.66 11.69 -2.02
CA VAL A 104 7.04 13.08 -1.67
C VAL A 104 5.80 13.97 -1.49
N LEU A 105 4.82 13.50 -0.71
CA LEU A 105 3.51 14.14 -0.62
C LEU A 105 3.35 14.97 0.66
N HIS A 106 2.71 16.13 0.53
CA HIS A 106 2.35 16.99 1.65
C HIS A 106 1.14 16.47 2.46
N SER A 107 0.28 15.62 1.87
CA SER A 107 -0.90 15.06 2.55
C SER A 107 -1.42 13.81 1.84
N VAL A 108 -1.53 12.70 2.57
CA VAL A 108 -2.03 11.41 2.08
C VAL A 108 -3.23 10.96 2.90
N THR A 109 -4.30 10.55 2.22
CA THR A 109 -5.45 9.87 2.85
C THR A 109 -5.32 8.38 2.63
N ILE A 110 -5.28 7.60 3.71
CA ILE A 110 -5.19 6.15 3.66
C ILE A 110 -6.57 5.55 3.92
N LYS A 111 -7.03 4.63 3.07
CA LYS A 111 -8.34 3.96 3.17
C LYS A 111 -8.20 2.45 3.00
N GLY A 112 -8.84 1.71 3.90
CA GLY A 112 -8.94 0.25 3.86
C GLY A 112 -9.84 -0.25 4.98
N ASP A 113 -9.95 -1.56 5.13
CA ASP A 113 -10.86 -2.25 6.06
C ASP A 113 -10.22 -2.69 7.40
N SER A 114 -8.92 -2.43 7.61
CA SER A 114 -8.17 -2.76 8.83
C SER A 114 -8.44 -1.81 10.02
N ARG A 115 -9.71 -1.68 10.43
CA ARG A 115 -10.17 -0.71 11.47
C ARG A 115 -9.37 -0.80 12.77
N THR A 116 -9.04 -2.01 13.22
CA THR A 116 -8.33 -2.24 14.49
C THR A 116 -6.93 -1.66 14.44
N ILE A 117 -6.20 -1.92 13.35
CA ILE A 117 -4.84 -1.43 13.15
C ILE A 117 -4.83 0.09 13.01
N ILE A 118 -5.76 0.65 12.22
CA ILE A 118 -5.89 2.10 12.04
C ILE A 118 -6.10 2.81 13.39
N LYS A 119 -7.00 2.28 14.23
CA LYS A 119 -7.24 2.84 15.57
C LYS A 119 -5.99 2.79 16.45
N LYS A 120 -5.23 1.70 16.38
CA LYS A 120 -4.00 1.55 17.16
C LYS A 120 -2.92 2.54 16.71
N CYS A 121 -2.74 2.76 15.40
CA CYS A 121 -1.81 3.76 14.88
C CYS A 121 -2.19 5.20 15.28
N GLN A 122 -3.48 5.49 15.47
CA GLN A 122 -3.95 6.81 15.91
C GLN A 122 -3.84 7.04 17.42
N THR A 123 -3.51 5.99 18.18
CA THR A 123 -3.44 6.07 19.64
C THR A 123 -2.04 6.47 20.08
N LYS A 124 -1.93 7.41 21.05
CA LYS A 124 -0.63 7.86 21.59
C LYS A 124 -0.02 6.93 22.64
N ALA A 125 -0.79 5.95 23.12
CA ALA A 125 -0.32 4.98 24.11
C ALA A 125 0.55 3.91 23.43
N GLN A 126 1.58 3.45 24.14
CA GLN A 126 2.40 2.34 23.67
C GLN A 126 1.56 1.09 23.46
N ASP A 127 1.62 0.52 22.26
CA ASP A 127 0.93 -0.72 21.95
C ASP A 127 1.74 -1.93 22.46
N LYS A 128 1.14 -2.71 23.36
CA LYS A 128 1.76 -3.90 23.97
C LYS A 128 1.36 -5.22 23.28
N SER A 129 0.65 -5.17 22.16
CA SER A 129 0.24 -6.35 21.41
C SER A 129 1.37 -6.86 20.51
N VAL A 130 1.15 -8.04 19.90
CA VAL A 130 2.11 -8.68 18.98
C VAL A 130 2.49 -7.79 17.78
N ILE A 131 1.61 -6.86 17.39
CA ILE A 131 1.84 -5.90 16.31
C ILE A 131 2.45 -4.58 16.79
N GLY A 132 2.73 -4.43 18.09
CA GLY A 132 3.20 -3.16 18.66
C GLY A 132 4.50 -2.65 18.04
N ALA A 133 5.42 -3.56 17.72
CA ALA A 133 6.66 -3.23 17.02
C ALA A 133 6.43 -2.72 15.57
N ILE A 134 5.39 -3.21 14.89
CA ILE A 134 5.04 -2.72 13.54
C ILE A 134 4.38 -1.35 13.65
N ILE A 135 3.52 -1.16 14.64
CA ILE A 135 2.84 0.13 14.89
C ILE A 135 3.84 1.22 15.27
N SER A 136 4.90 0.91 16.03
CA SER A 136 5.91 1.90 16.39
C SER A 136 6.75 2.39 15.21
N ASP A 137 6.79 1.63 14.12
CA ASP A 137 7.50 1.98 12.89
C ASP A 137 6.62 2.78 11.90
N ILE A 138 5.34 3.00 12.23
CA ILE A 138 4.34 3.75 11.45
C ILE A 138 4.26 5.20 11.94
#